data_AF-A0A3L8BZV9-F1
#
_entry.id   AF-A0A3L8BZV9-F1
#
_cell.length_a   1.000
_cell.length_b   1.000
_cell.length_c   1.000
_cell.angle_alpha   90.00
_cell.angle_beta   90.00
_cell.angle_gamma   90.00
#
_symmetry.space_group_name_H-M   'P 1'
#
loop_
_entity.id
_entity.type
_entity.pdbx_description
1 polymer ?
#
loop_
_entity_poly.entity_id
_entity_poly.type
_entity_poly.pdbx_seq_one_letter_code
_entity_poly.pdbx_strand_id
1 'polypeptide(L)'
;MTTEEYKRIDIRFLKTLNILGKYRSGILTWSCNGSQTGFINYSISPSQLNLDYRFRASGEDWQPVKQQIDLIQTNCNYGGSRMWFACPKCNRRCGVLYAGGHLFLCRECYRIPYTSQTKGPIDRLIHKLHKLDDKLFDETGYRKRKGMHWSTFDRLINIRDDLEGRIDQLIYGLHLEGIPRGGYTK
;
A
#
# COMPACT_ATOMS: atom_id res chain seq x y z
N MET A 1 4.72 6.20 5.23
CA MET A 1 4.28 5.13 4.30
C MET A 1 2.77 5.13 4.22
N THR A 2 2.27 5.58 3.07
CA THR A 2 0.84 5.73 2.81
C THR A 2 0.23 4.41 2.31
N THR A 3 -1.10 4.25 2.39
CA THR A 3 -1.80 3.07 1.84
C THR A 3 -1.76 2.97 0.30
N GLU A 4 -1.19 3.96 -0.38
CA GLU A 4 -1.01 4.02 -1.84
C GLU A 4 0.37 3.53 -2.30
N GLU A 5 1.37 3.50 -1.41
CA GLU A 5 2.71 2.96 -1.69
C GLU A 5 2.80 1.44 -1.48
N TYR A 6 1.86 0.84 -0.74
CA TYR A 6 1.83 -0.60 -0.53
C TYR A 6 1.07 -1.33 -1.64
N LYS A 7 1.72 -2.34 -2.23
CA LYS A 7 1.05 -3.35 -3.05
C LYS A 7 -0.11 -3.93 -2.24
N ARG A 8 -1.34 -3.79 -2.75
CA ARG A 8 -2.57 -4.20 -2.05
C ARG A 8 -3.46 -5.04 -2.94
N ILE A 9 -4.27 -5.88 -2.30
CA ILE A 9 -5.33 -6.66 -2.93
C ILE A 9 -6.65 -6.21 -2.33
N ASP A 10 -7.53 -5.67 -3.16
CA ASP A 10 -8.86 -5.21 -2.78
C ASP A 10 -9.92 -6.17 -3.32
N ILE A 11 -10.81 -6.66 -2.44
CA ILE A 11 -11.86 -7.59 -2.83
C ILE A 11 -12.87 -6.96 -3.80
N ARG A 12 -13.05 -5.63 -3.75
CA ARG A 12 -13.89 -4.88 -4.68
C ARG A 12 -13.28 -4.90 -6.07
N PHE A 13 -11.96 -4.79 -6.18
CA PHE A 13 -11.27 -4.90 -7.46
C PHE A 13 -11.45 -6.31 -8.06
N LEU A 14 -11.27 -7.36 -7.25
CA LEU A 14 -11.53 -8.73 -7.69
C LEU A 14 -13.01 -8.95 -8.08
N LYS A 15 -13.95 -8.26 -7.42
CA LYS A 15 -15.36 -8.28 -7.79
C LYS A 15 -15.59 -7.64 -9.17
N THR A 16 -14.94 -6.51 -9.48
CA THR A 16 -15.02 -5.86 -10.79
C THR A 16 -14.47 -6.74 -11.92
N LEU A 17 -13.46 -7.57 -11.63
CA LEU A 17 -12.95 -8.58 -12.56
C LEU A 17 -13.89 -9.79 -12.74
N ASN A 18 -15.00 -9.86 -11.99
CA ASN A 18 -16.02 -10.92 -12.06
C ASN A 18 -15.47 -12.35 -11.83
N ILE A 19 -14.41 -12.45 -11.01
CA ILE A 19 -13.73 -13.72 -10.68
C ILE A 19 -14.15 -14.31 -9.32
N LEU A 20 -14.78 -13.51 -8.46
CA LEU A 20 -15.25 -13.95 -7.15
C LEU A 20 -16.34 -15.03 -7.28
N GLY A 21 -16.28 -16.08 -6.45
CA GLY A 21 -17.28 -17.17 -6.45
C GLY A 21 -17.08 -18.20 -7.56
N LYS A 22 -15.98 -18.13 -8.31
CA LYS A 22 -15.66 -19.02 -9.44
C LYS A 22 -14.26 -19.59 -9.28
N TYR A 23 -13.96 -20.65 -10.02
CA TYR A 23 -12.60 -21.15 -10.18
C TYR A 23 -11.90 -20.37 -11.30
N ARG A 24 -10.91 -19.55 -10.95
CA ARG A 24 -10.13 -18.76 -11.91
C ARG A 24 -8.67 -18.65 -11.45
N SER A 25 -7.78 -18.40 -12.39
CA SER A 25 -6.39 -18.06 -12.11
C SER A 25 -5.94 -16.94 -13.03
N GLY A 26 -4.90 -16.22 -12.62
CA GLY A 26 -4.36 -15.13 -13.42
C GLY A 26 -3.23 -14.42 -12.70
N ILE A 27 -2.95 -13.21 -13.17
CA ILE A 27 -1.87 -12.39 -12.68
C ILE A 27 -2.45 -11.06 -12.19
N LEU A 28 -2.10 -10.65 -10.98
CA LEU A 28 -2.31 -9.28 -10.51
C LEU A 28 -1.01 -8.51 -10.72
N THR A 29 -1.06 -7.44 -11.50
CA THR A 29 0.07 -6.55 -11.75
C THR A 29 -0.11 -5.25 -10.97
N TRP A 30 0.99 -4.69 -10.48
CA TRP A 30 1.02 -3.31 -10.00
C TRP A 30 1.85 -2.47 -10.96
N SER A 31 1.33 -1.30 -11.31
CA SER A 31 2.03 -0.28 -12.06
C SER A 31 2.29 0.92 -11.14
N CYS A 32 3.49 1.48 -11.20
CA CYS A 32 3.80 2.80 -10.65
C CYS A 32 4.34 3.64 -11.81
N ASN A 33 3.78 4.83 -12.04
CA ASN A 33 4.16 5.72 -13.14
C ASN A 33 4.24 5.02 -14.52
N GLY A 34 3.28 4.15 -14.83
CA GLY A 34 3.21 3.44 -16.11
C GLY A 34 4.20 2.27 -16.28
N SER A 35 5.11 2.05 -15.33
CA SER A 35 6.03 0.90 -15.34
C SER A 35 5.53 -0.20 -14.40
N GLN A 36 5.56 -1.45 -14.87
CA GLN A 36 5.17 -2.62 -14.08
C GLN A 36 6.20 -2.85 -12.96
N THR A 37 5.79 -2.61 -11.71
CA THR A 37 6.66 -2.72 -10.51
C THR A 37 6.61 -4.11 -9.86
N GLY A 38 5.86 -5.03 -10.45
CA GLY A 38 5.83 -6.44 -10.08
C GLY A 38 4.48 -7.08 -10.38
N PHE A 39 4.44 -8.39 -10.21
CA PHE A 39 3.23 -9.17 -10.39
C PHE A 39 3.16 -10.29 -9.36
N ILE A 40 1.94 -10.76 -9.09
CA ILE A 40 1.70 -12.00 -8.35
C ILE A 40 0.77 -12.89 -9.16
N ASN A 41 1.02 -14.19 -9.10
CA ASN A 41 0.08 -15.16 -9.61
C ASN A 41 -0.99 -15.39 -8.54
N TYR A 42 -2.23 -15.52 -8.99
CA TYR A 42 -3.32 -15.92 -8.11
C TYR A 42 -4.10 -17.08 -8.70
N SER A 43 -4.63 -17.91 -7.82
CA SER A 43 -5.74 -18.82 -8.12
C SER A 43 -6.83 -18.62 -7.08
N ILE A 44 -8.07 -18.54 -7.53
CA ILE A 44 -9.23 -18.27 -6.68
C ILE A 44 -10.25 -19.40 -6.86
N SER A 45 -10.83 -19.82 -5.74
CA SER A 45 -11.97 -20.71 -5.64
C SER A 45 -13.13 -19.94 -4.98
N PRO A 46 -14.34 -20.52 -4.88
CA PRO A 46 -15.46 -19.86 -4.21
C PRO A 46 -15.18 -19.46 -2.75
N SER A 47 -14.28 -20.17 -2.06
CA SER A 47 -13.99 -19.98 -0.63
C SER A 47 -12.56 -19.53 -0.34
N GLN A 48 -11.65 -19.52 -1.31
CA GLN A 48 -10.22 -19.27 -1.06
C GLN A 48 -9.56 -18.50 -2.20
N LEU A 49 -8.56 -17.69 -1.83
CA LEU A 49 -7.63 -17.02 -2.72
C LEU A 49 -6.22 -17.50 -2.39
N ASN A 50 -5.55 -18.12 -3.34
CA ASN A 50 -4.16 -18.53 -3.24
C ASN A 50 -3.29 -17.57 -4.04
N LEU A 51 -2.19 -17.14 -3.43
CA LEU A 51 -1.20 -16.24 -4.01
C LEU A 51 0.13 -16.98 -4.14
N ASP A 52 0.78 -16.81 -5.28
CA ASP A 52 2.14 -17.29 -5.54
C ASP A 52 2.99 -16.12 -6.07
N TYR A 53 4.01 -15.75 -5.30
CA TYR A 53 4.83 -14.58 -5.58
C TYR A 53 6.24 -14.72 -5.03
N ARG A 54 7.08 -13.73 -5.34
CA ARG A 54 8.42 -13.63 -4.77
C ARG A 54 8.49 -12.43 -3.82
N PHE A 55 9.15 -12.63 -2.71
CA PHE A 55 9.43 -11.60 -1.71
C PHE A 55 10.93 -11.59 -1.44
N ARG A 56 11.48 -10.40 -1.18
CA ARG A 56 12.83 -10.24 -0.65
C ARG A 56 12.80 -9.21 0.48
N ALA A 57 13.47 -9.51 1.59
CA ALA A 57 13.81 -8.51 2.57
C ALA A 57 15.05 -7.71 2.09
N SER A 58 15.31 -6.55 2.71
CA SER A 58 16.44 -5.70 2.34
C SER A 58 17.76 -6.47 2.54
N GLY A 59 18.52 -6.67 1.47
CA GLY A 59 19.80 -7.39 1.51
C GLY A 59 19.70 -8.92 1.36
N GLU A 60 18.50 -9.48 1.18
CA GLU A 60 18.29 -10.92 0.98
C GLU A 60 17.95 -11.28 -0.48
N ASP A 61 18.15 -12.56 -0.80
CA ASP A 61 17.72 -13.14 -2.08
C ASP A 61 16.19 -13.24 -2.19
N TRP A 62 15.71 -13.28 -3.43
CA TRP A 62 14.29 -13.50 -3.71
C TRP A 62 13.85 -14.89 -3.29
N GLN A 63 12.88 -14.95 -2.39
CA GLN A 63 12.27 -16.20 -1.92
C GLN A 63 10.87 -16.36 -2.51
N PRO A 64 10.50 -17.58 -2.98
CA PRO A 64 9.13 -17.88 -3.36
C PRO A 64 8.24 -17.95 -2.12
N VAL A 65 7.05 -17.35 -2.23
CA VAL A 65 6.04 -17.30 -1.18
C VAL A 65 4.73 -17.79 -1.75
N LYS A 66 4.15 -18.79 -1.08
CA LYS A 66 2.78 -19.25 -1.32
C LYS A 66 1.91 -18.88 -0.13
N GLN A 67 0.82 -18.20 -0.38
CA GLN A 67 -0.07 -17.74 0.67
C GLN A 67 -1.53 -18.05 0.33
N GLN A 68 -2.21 -18.72 1.25
CA GLN A 68 -3.64 -18.96 1.19
C GLN A 68 -4.40 -17.92 2.04
N ILE A 69 -5.52 -17.42 1.50
CA ILE A 69 -6.40 -16.45 2.14
C ILE A 69 -7.84 -16.94 1.99
N ASP A 70 -8.56 -17.10 3.09
CA ASP A 70 -9.96 -17.52 3.02
C ASP A 70 -10.88 -16.36 2.61
N LEU A 71 -11.95 -16.69 1.91
CA LEU A 71 -13.02 -15.79 1.48
C LEU A 71 -14.28 -16.07 2.30
N ILE A 72 -14.80 -15.02 2.93
CA ILE A 72 -15.99 -15.10 3.77
C ILE A 72 -17.11 -14.32 3.11
N GLN A 73 -18.27 -14.95 2.96
CA GLN A 73 -19.47 -14.31 2.46
C GLN A 73 -20.40 -13.92 3.60
N THR A 74 -20.92 -12.69 3.57
CA THR A 74 -21.97 -12.22 4.48
C THR A 74 -23.20 -11.80 3.68
N ASN A 75 -24.38 -12.22 4.10
CA ASN A 75 -25.64 -11.78 3.50
C ASN A 75 -25.92 -10.33 3.87
N CYS A 76 -26.47 -9.55 2.93
CA CYS A 76 -26.84 -8.16 3.15
C CYS A 76 -28.35 -8.08 3.46
N ASN A 77 -28.72 -7.27 4.47
CA ASN A 77 -30.12 -7.11 4.91
C ASN A 77 -31.07 -6.56 3.84
N TYR A 78 -30.55 -5.89 2.81
CA TYR A 78 -31.33 -5.32 1.69
C TYR A 78 -31.17 -6.11 0.38
N GLY A 79 -30.75 -7.38 0.47
CA GLY A 79 -30.52 -8.25 -0.68
C GLY A 79 -29.06 -8.30 -1.14
N GLY A 80 -28.66 -9.45 -1.67
CA GLY A 80 -27.30 -9.73 -2.15
C GLY A 80 -26.33 -10.22 -1.07
N SER A 81 -25.08 -10.43 -1.48
CA SER A 81 -24.01 -10.90 -0.61
C SER A 81 -22.74 -10.08 -0.78
N ARG A 82 -21.98 -9.97 0.32
CA ARG A 82 -20.70 -9.27 0.36
C ARG A 82 -19.60 -10.26 0.73
N MET A 83 -18.61 -10.35 -0.16
CA MET A 83 -17.40 -11.14 0.05
C MET A 83 -16.37 -10.31 0.82
N TRP A 84 -15.63 -10.98 1.70
CA TRP A 84 -14.56 -10.45 2.53
C TRP A 84 -13.36 -11.38 2.49
N PHE A 85 -12.15 -10.85 2.66
CA PHE A 85 -10.99 -11.67 3.03
C PHE A 85 -11.04 -11.99 4.51
N ALA A 86 -10.64 -13.19 4.90
CA ALA A 86 -10.19 -13.50 6.25
C ALA A 86 -8.69 -13.20 6.34
N CYS A 87 -8.29 -12.30 7.24
CA CYS A 87 -6.87 -12.03 7.44
C CYS A 87 -6.15 -13.31 7.94
N PRO A 88 -5.10 -13.81 7.27
CA PRO A 88 -4.44 -15.06 7.68
C PRO A 88 -3.81 -15.03 9.08
N LYS A 89 -3.55 -13.85 9.64
CA LYS A 89 -2.95 -13.69 10.97
C LYS A 89 -3.98 -13.52 12.09
N CYS A 90 -5.11 -12.86 11.83
CA CYS A 90 -6.07 -12.50 12.88
C CYS A 90 -7.51 -12.91 12.60
N ASN A 91 -7.77 -13.60 11.48
CA ASN A 91 -9.07 -14.06 10.99
C ASN A 91 -10.18 -13.00 10.92
N ARG A 92 -9.84 -11.71 11.06
CA ARG A 92 -10.81 -10.64 10.85
C ARG A 92 -11.19 -10.56 9.38
N ARG A 93 -12.48 -10.26 9.17
CA ARG A 93 -13.03 -9.88 7.88
C ARG A 93 -12.47 -8.53 7.46
N CYS A 94 -11.82 -8.45 6.31
CA CYS A 94 -11.31 -7.21 5.76
C CYS A 94 -11.55 -7.13 4.25
N GLY A 95 -11.74 -5.91 3.73
CA GLY A 95 -11.91 -5.69 2.29
C GLY A 95 -10.59 -5.57 1.52
N VAL A 96 -9.49 -5.28 2.23
CA VAL A 96 -8.17 -5.03 1.64
C VAL A 96 -7.10 -5.75 2.46
N LEU A 97 -6.18 -6.40 1.76
CA LEU A 97 -4.93 -6.92 2.31
C LEU A 97 -3.75 -6.14 1.73
N TYR A 98 -2.73 -5.91 2.55
CA TYR A 98 -1.57 -5.10 2.22
C TYR A 98 -0.32 -5.96 2.24
N ALA A 99 0.61 -5.75 1.31
CA ALA A 99 1.96 -6.32 1.32
C ALA A 99 2.90 -5.44 2.15
N GLY A 100 2.75 -5.47 3.47
CA GLY A 100 3.63 -4.76 4.41
C GLY A 100 4.91 -5.52 4.79
N GLY A 101 5.13 -6.71 4.22
CA GLY A 101 6.21 -7.63 4.55
C GLY A 101 6.08 -8.92 3.75
N HIS A 102 6.55 -10.04 4.31
CA HIS A 102 6.53 -11.36 3.64
C HIS A 102 5.11 -11.82 3.22
N LEU A 103 4.06 -11.46 3.96
CA LEU A 103 2.68 -11.91 3.73
C LEU A 103 1.72 -10.75 3.39
N PHE A 104 0.61 -11.04 2.71
CA PHE A 104 -0.53 -10.12 2.62
C PHE A 104 -1.39 -10.22 3.88
N LEU A 105 -1.45 -9.16 4.68
CA LEU A 105 -2.22 -9.12 5.94
C LEU A 105 -3.14 -7.90 5.99
N CYS A 106 -4.10 -7.93 6.91
CA CYS A 106 -4.99 -6.80 7.11
C CYS A 106 -4.24 -5.60 7.72
N ARG A 107 -4.84 -4.42 7.52
CA ARG A 107 -4.38 -3.14 8.05
C ARG A 107 -3.97 -3.19 9.53
N GLU A 108 -4.77 -3.84 10.36
CA GLU A 108 -4.55 -3.94 11.81
C GLU A 108 -3.33 -4.80 12.16
N CYS A 109 -3.11 -5.89 11.41
CA CYS A 109 -1.93 -6.74 11.60
C CYS A 109 -0.62 -6.06 11.21
N TYR A 110 -0.68 -5.16 10.23
CA TYR A 110 0.43 -4.31 9.84
C TYR A 110 0.45 -2.95 10.55
N ARG A 111 -0.49 -2.70 11.49
CA ARG A 111 -0.63 -1.42 12.21
C ARG A 111 -0.64 -0.20 11.28
N ILE A 112 -1.22 -0.35 10.09
CA ILE A 112 -1.29 0.72 9.11
C ILE A 112 -2.35 1.73 9.59
N PRO A 113 -2.06 3.03 9.77
CA PRO A 113 -3.06 4.01 10.23
C PRO A 113 -4.16 4.27 9.18
N TYR A 114 -5.33 4.76 9.61
CA TYR A 114 -6.40 5.18 8.69
C TYR A 114 -6.00 6.54 8.14
N THR A 115 -6.07 6.69 6.82
CA THR A 115 -5.69 7.93 6.14
C THR A 115 -6.53 9.14 6.58
N SER A 116 -7.76 9.01 7.07
CA SER A 116 -8.62 10.19 7.28
C SER A 116 -8.24 11.12 8.44
N GLN A 117 -7.46 10.70 9.43
CA GLN A 117 -7.15 11.54 10.61
C GLN A 117 -5.75 12.19 10.56
N THR A 118 -4.82 11.66 9.77
CA THR A 118 -3.40 12.08 9.77
C THR A 118 -2.99 12.84 8.50
N LYS A 119 -3.88 12.89 7.50
CA LYS A 119 -3.65 13.48 6.17
C LYS A 119 -3.30 14.97 6.18
N GLY A 120 -3.85 15.76 7.11
CA GLY A 120 -3.68 17.22 7.06
C GLY A 120 -2.20 17.68 7.02
N PRO A 121 -1.38 17.36 8.03
CA PRO A 121 0.01 17.83 8.07
C PRO A 121 0.94 17.13 7.07
N ILE A 122 0.86 15.80 6.93
CA ILE A 122 1.76 15.03 6.08
C ILE A 122 1.44 15.24 4.59
N ASP A 123 0.16 15.25 4.19
CA ASP A 123 -0.20 15.50 2.79
C ASP A 123 0.23 16.91 2.33
N ARG A 124 0.22 17.90 3.24
CA ARG A 124 0.73 19.24 2.96
C ARG A 124 2.24 19.24 2.72
N LEU A 125 2.99 18.41 3.42
CA LEU A 125 4.45 18.29 3.23
C LEU A 125 4.76 17.53 1.94
N ILE A 126 4.05 16.43 1.66
CA ILE A 126 4.16 15.68 0.40
C ILE A 126 3.82 16.57 -0.80
N HIS A 127 2.74 17.37 -0.73
CA HIS A 127 2.41 18.33 -1.78
C HIS A 127 3.51 19.38 -2.00
N LYS A 128 4.19 19.83 -0.93
CA LYS A 128 5.32 20.76 -1.05
C LYS A 128 6.53 20.09 -1.71
N LEU A 129 6.78 18.82 -1.38
CA LEU A 129 7.84 18.01 -1.96
C LEU A 129 7.61 17.81 -3.47
N HIS A 130 6.41 17.38 -3.88
CA HIS A 130 6.08 17.26 -5.31
C HIS A 130 6.20 18.59 -6.06
N LYS A 131 5.77 19.72 -5.45
CA LYS A 131 5.97 21.05 -6.05
C LYS A 131 7.44 21.45 -6.19
N LEU A 132 8.33 20.91 -5.37
CA LEU A 132 9.77 21.12 -5.51
C LEU A 132 10.34 20.22 -6.60
N ASP A 133 9.92 18.96 -6.68
CA ASP A 133 10.32 18.04 -7.74
C ASP A 133 9.91 18.58 -9.12
N ASP A 134 8.68 19.10 -9.23
CA ASP A 134 8.16 19.80 -10.42
C ASP A 134 8.96 21.05 -10.80
N LYS A 135 9.85 21.56 -9.94
CA LYS A 135 10.74 22.69 -10.23
C LYS A 135 12.17 22.25 -10.47
N LEU A 136 12.62 21.26 -9.71
CA LEU A 136 13.98 20.73 -9.70
C LEU A 136 14.25 19.89 -10.95
N PHE A 137 13.29 19.05 -11.34
CA PHE A 137 13.49 18.04 -12.38
C PHE A 137 12.79 18.41 -13.70
N ASP A 138 13.34 17.90 -14.79
CA ASP A 138 12.69 17.90 -16.09
C ASP A 138 11.59 16.81 -16.17
N GLU A 139 10.94 16.71 -17.32
CA GLU A 139 9.90 15.72 -17.59
C GLU A 139 10.31 14.26 -17.42
N THR A 140 11.62 13.98 -17.35
CA THR A 140 12.12 12.63 -17.04
C THR A 140 12.13 12.34 -15.55
N GLY A 141 12.17 13.37 -14.70
CA GLY A 141 12.25 13.24 -13.24
C GLY A 141 13.65 12.96 -12.69
N TYR A 142 14.66 12.78 -13.55
CA TYR A 142 16.02 12.39 -13.13
C TYR A 142 17.07 13.46 -13.36
N ARG A 143 16.79 14.45 -14.21
CA ARG A 143 17.75 15.49 -14.57
C ARG A 143 17.27 16.84 -14.07
N LYS A 144 18.22 17.63 -13.57
CA LYS A 144 18.00 19.03 -13.21
C LYS A 144 17.42 19.80 -14.39
N ARG A 145 16.35 20.57 -14.13
CA ARG A 145 15.69 21.40 -15.15
C ARG A 145 16.66 22.38 -15.82
N LYS A 146 16.54 22.48 -17.15
CA LYS A 146 17.34 23.37 -17.98
C LYS A 146 17.12 24.84 -17.60
N GLY A 147 18.20 25.62 -17.55
CA GLY A 147 18.15 27.05 -17.22
C GLY A 147 18.24 27.39 -15.72
N MET A 148 18.20 26.40 -14.82
CA MET A 148 18.43 26.63 -13.39
C MET A 148 19.95 26.73 -13.10
N HIS A 149 20.38 27.61 -12.20
CA HIS A 149 21.78 27.63 -11.76
C HIS A 149 22.08 26.49 -10.76
N TRP A 150 23.29 25.92 -10.76
CA TRP A 150 23.66 24.83 -9.86
C TRP A 150 23.48 25.19 -8.39
N SER A 151 23.94 26.37 -7.96
CA SER A 151 23.74 26.80 -6.56
C SER A 151 22.26 26.92 -6.15
N THR A 152 21.36 27.24 -7.09
CA THR A 152 19.90 27.26 -6.82
C THR A 152 19.34 25.86 -6.73
N PHE A 153 19.82 24.95 -7.59
CA PHE A 153 19.46 23.54 -7.54
C PHE A 153 19.90 22.89 -6.24
N ASP A 154 21.15 23.08 -5.82
CA ASP A 154 21.70 22.50 -4.59
C ASP A 154 20.92 23.00 -3.36
N ARG A 155 20.57 24.30 -3.33
CA ARG A 155 19.72 24.86 -2.30
C ARG A 155 18.33 24.21 -2.26
N LEU A 156 17.71 24.01 -3.42
CA LEU A 156 16.37 23.42 -3.51
C LEU A 156 16.38 21.91 -3.19
N ILE A 157 17.47 21.20 -3.52
CA ILE A 157 17.70 19.81 -3.11
C ILE A 157 17.81 19.72 -1.60
N ASN A 158 18.60 20.57 -0.96
CA ASN A 158 18.70 20.58 0.51
C ASN A 158 17.33 20.82 1.18
N ILE A 159 16.48 21.67 0.59
CA ILE A 159 15.11 21.89 1.08
C ILE A 159 14.23 20.67 0.84
N ARG A 160 14.39 19.98 -0.29
CA ARG A 160 13.67 18.74 -0.59
C ARG A 160 14.05 17.64 0.41
N ASP A 161 15.34 17.48 0.66
CA ASP A 161 15.88 16.47 1.58
C ASP A 161 15.47 16.76 3.03
N ASP A 162 15.40 18.03 3.46
CA ASP A 162 14.83 18.40 4.77
C ASP A 162 13.34 18.04 4.87
N LEU A 163 12.57 18.30 3.81
CA LEU A 163 11.15 17.95 3.78
C LEU A 163 10.95 16.43 3.80
N GLU A 164 11.75 15.68 3.05
CA GLU A 164 11.77 14.22 3.04
C GLU A 164 12.10 13.68 4.43
N GLY A 165 13.17 14.18 5.06
CA GLY A 165 13.55 13.82 6.42
C GLY A 165 12.47 14.14 7.47
N ARG A 166 11.76 15.26 7.34
CA ARG A 166 10.64 15.61 8.23
C ARG A 166 9.42 14.72 8.01
N ILE A 167 9.12 14.36 6.76
CA ILE A 167 8.07 13.40 6.43
C ILE A 167 8.41 12.04 7.06
N ASP A 168 9.66 11.59 6.92
CA ASP A 168 10.14 10.35 7.53
C ASP A 168 10.12 10.37 9.05
N GLN A 169 10.55 11.47 9.68
CA GLN A 169 10.46 11.65 11.13
C GLN A 169 9.01 11.63 11.63
N LEU A 170 8.08 12.26 10.91
CA LEU A 170 6.66 12.22 11.27
C LEU A 170 6.09 10.81 11.10
N ILE A 171 6.43 10.12 10.01
CA ILE A 171 6.03 8.73 9.77
C ILE A 171 6.60 7.81 10.86
N TYR A 172 7.85 8.01 11.26
CA TYR A 172 8.54 7.21 12.27
C TYR A 172 8.05 7.51 13.69
N GLY A 173 7.79 8.78 14.02
CA GLY A 173 7.18 9.20 15.29
C GLY A 173 5.80 8.59 15.48
N LEU A 174 4.98 8.55 14.42
CA LEU A 174 3.69 7.85 14.41
C LEU A 174 3.83 6.32 14.60
N HIS A 175 4.99 5.74 14.25
CA HIS A 175 5.28 4.32 14.43
C HIS A 175 5.77 3.98 15.85
N LEU A 176 6.53 4.89 16.48
CA LEU A 176 7.10 4.72 17.82
C LEU A 176 6.15 5.08 18.97
N GLU A 177 5.27 6.06 18.78
CA GLU A 177 4.22 6.48 19.74
C GLU A 177 3.08 5.45 19.87
N GLY A 178 3.36 4.15 19.84
CA GLY A 178 2.32 3.11 19.93
C GLY A 178 1.48 3.20 21.21
N ILE A 179 0.44 4.04 21.25
CA ILE A 179 -0.30 4.39 22.48
C ILE A 179 -1.70 4.94 22.10
N PRO A 180 -2.79 4.72 22.87
CA PRO A 180 -3.11 3.70 23.86
C PRO A 180 -4.28 2.80 23.40
N ARG A 181 -4.53 1.73 24.17
CA ARG A 181 -5.78 0.96 24.13
C ARG A 181 -6.96 1.87 24.52
N GLY A 182 -7.61 2.48 23.54
CA GLY A 182 -8.95 3.06 23.70
C GLY A 182 -9.99 1.96 23.63
N GLY A 183 -10.38 1.44 24.79
CA GLY A 183 -11.48 0.48 24.91
C GLY A 183 -12.80 1.11 24.48
N TYR A 184 -13.60 0.36 23.74
CA TYR A 184 -15.03 0.63 23.64
C TYR A 184 -15.71 0.02 24.87
N THR A 185 -15.99 0.84 25.88
CA THR A 185 -17.05 0.53 26.86
C THR A 185 -18.40 0.71 26.18
N LYS A 186 -19.21 -0.35 26.31
CA LYS A 186 -20.64 -0.56 26.01
C LYS A 186 -21.38 0.46 25.16
#